data_AF-A0A933P1W1-F1
#
_entry.id   AF-A0A933P1W1-F1
#
_cell.length_a   1.000
_cell.length_b   1.000
_cell.length_c   1.000
_cell.angle_alpha   90.00
_cell.angle_beta   90.00
_cell.angle_gamma   90.00
#
_symmetry.space_group_name_H-M   'P 1'
#
loop_
_entity.id
_entity.type
_entity.pdbx_description
1 polymer ?
#
loop_
_entity_poly.entity_id
_entity_poly.type
_entity_poly.pdbx_seq_one_letter_code
_entity_poly.pdbx_strand_id
1 'polypeptide(L)'
;MLRNKIIFSILALCALMFNTSCSKNTTTDNTTPTELDGTWVSGCISGGFGIYSKRTFATSGNSFTNTEITYSDSSCLDANKMSKFVDTGTFALGDVVSISDVIAATSSTKKFDWVVSKLVITPLRTDVASDYNTASGGAGYCSVTTWVKDQETNVTDKSCTDIKSSGTTFYDIYKLDTSATPNTLTFGNPLADPTKDRSTDAKRPSTLYTGTNVFTKQ
;
A
#
# COMPACT_ATOMS: atom_id res chain seq x y z
N MET A 1 51.26 -49.97 -17.16
CA MET A 1 49.81 -50.29 -17.11
C MET A 1 49.08 -49.74 -15.87
N LEU A 2 49.58 -48.71 -15.18
CA LEU A 2 48.91 -48.14 -13.99
C LEU A 2 48.45 -46.67 -14.14
N ARG A 3 48.82 -46.01 -15.25
CA ARG A 3 48.64 -44.56 -15.44
C ARG A 3 47.42 -44.18 -16.29
N ASN A 4 46.88 -45.12 -17.08
CA ASN A 4 45.70 -44.93 -17.95
C ASN A 4 44.36 -45.27 -17.31
N LYS A 5 44.32 -45.90 -16.12
CA LYS A 5 43.07 -46.24 -15.43
C LYS A 5 42.59 -45.13 -14.47
N ILE A 6 43.49 -44.29 -13.97
CA ILE A 6 43.15 -43.21 -13.03
C ILE A 6 42.54 -42.00 -13.77
N ILE A 7 42.96 -41.74 -15.01
CA ILE A 7 42.45 -40.61 -15.81
C ILE A 7 40.98 -40.82 -16.23
N PHE A 8 40.58 -42.07 -16.50
CA PHE A 8 39.18 -42.40 -16.80
C PHE A 8 38.26 -42.37 -15.56
N SER A 9 38.78 -42.59 -14.35
CA SER A 9 37.99 -42.50 -13.12
C SER A 9 37.74 -41.07 -12.64
N ILE A 10 38.59 -40.09 -13.01
CA ILE A 10 38.41 -38.68 -12.60
C ILE A 10 37.48 -37.95 -13.58
N LEU A 11 37.49 -38.31 -14.86
CA LEU A 11 36.62 -37.68 -15.87
C LEU A 11 35.16 -38.13 -15.79
N ALA A 12 34.89 -39.31 -15.21
CA ALA A 12 33.53 -39.82 -14.99
C ALA A 12 32.84 -39.25 -13.73
N LEU A 13 33.60 -38.61 -12.81
CA LEU A 13 33.05 -38.01 -11.59
C LEU A 13 32.65 -36.53 -11.78
N CYS A 14 33.14 -35.85 -12.82
CA CYS A 14 32.76 -34.46 -13.14
C CYS A 14 31.48 -34.33 -13.99
N ALA A 15 30.99 -35.44 -14.57
CA ALA A 15 29.81 -35.42 -15.44
C ALA A 15 28.48 -35.66 -14.69
N LEU A 16 28.51 -35.83 -13.37
CA LEU A 16 27.32 -36.01 -12.51
C LEU A 16 26.83 -34.72 -11.84
N MET A 17 27.42 -33.56 -12.17
CA MET A 17 26.86 -32.24 -11.84
C MET A 17 25.78 -31.88 -12.86
N PHE A 18 24.82 -32.79 -13.01
CA PHE A 18 23.55 -32.55 -13.67
C PHE A 18 22.79 -31.49 -12.88
N ASN A 19 22.53 -30.37 -13.54
CA ASN A 19 21.21 -29.76 -13.57
C ASN A 19 20.54 -29.51 -12.21
N THR A 20 21.19 -28.74 -11.34
CA THR A 20 20.41 -27.77 -10.56
C THR A 20 20.22 -26.55 -11.44
N SER A 21 19.35 -26.69 -12.45
CA SER A 21 18.61 -25.51 -12.88
C SER A 21 17.93 -25.04 -11.61
N CYS A 22 18.40 -23.91 -11.08
CA CYS A 22 17.61 -23.13 -10.16
C CYS A 22 16.41 -22.69 -11.00
N SER A 23 15.43 -23.58 -11.11
CA SER A 23 14.06 -23.17 -11.33
C SER A 23 13.81 -22.28 -10.13
N LYS A 24 14.08 -20.97 -10.32
CA LYS A 24 13.24 -19.97 -9.69
C LYS A 24 11.87 -20.55 -9.88
N ASN A 25 11.23 -20.95 -8.79
CA ASN A 25 9.80 -20.91 -8.74
C ASN A 25 9.48 -19.44 -9.03
N THR A 26 9.46 -19.08 -10.31
CA THR A 26 8.51 -18.11 -10.81
C THR A 26 7.21 -18.84 -10.56
N THR A 27 6.73 -18.72 -9.33
CA THR A 27 5.31 -18.67 -9.08
C THR A 27 4.87 -17.59 -10.06
N THR A 28 4.48 -18.02 -11.26
CA THR A 28 3.75 -17.19 -12.19
C THR A 28 2.45 -17.00 -11.44
N ASP A 29 2.44 -16.00 -10.55
CA ASP A 29 1.21 -15.52 -9.97
C ASP A 29 0.36 -15.21 -11.21
N ASN A 30 -0.65 -16.05 -11.43
CA ASN A 30 -1.57 -15.94 -12.56
C ASN A 30 -2.51 -14.75 -12.31
N THR A 31 -1.92 -13.60 -12.03
CA THR A 31 -2.61 -12.34 -11.85
C THR A 31 -2.75 -11.72 -13.23
N THR A 32 -3.99 -11.62 -13.70
CA THR A 32 -4.31 -10.89 -14.93
C THR A 32 -3.84 -9.45 -14.75
N PRO A 33 -2.92 -8.93 -15.59
CA PRO A 33 -2.43 -7.57 -15.45
C PRO A 33 -3.58 -6.55 -15.54
N THR A 34 -3.49 -5.47 -14.77
CA THR A 34 -4.44 -4.36 -14.83
C THR A 34 -3.77 -3.10 -15.38
N GLU A 35 -4.58 -2.11 -15.76
CA GLU A 35 -4.07 -0.78 -16.17
C GLU A 35 -3.39 -0.02 -15.02
N LEU A 36 -3.56 -0.47 -13.77
CA LEU A 36 -2.91 0.11 -12.61
C LEU A 36 -1.56 -0.52 -12.28
N ASP A 37 -1.18 -1.64 -12.92
CA ASP A 37 0.04 -2.38 -12.60
C ASP A 37 1.28 -1.48 -12.59
N GLY A 38 2.06 -1.59 -11.50
CA GLY A 38 3.26 -0.80 -11.26
C GLY A 38 3.31 -0.15 -9.88
N THR A 39 4.27 0.76 -9.69
CA THR A 39 4.48 1.51 -8.45
C THR A 39 4.15 2.98 -8.66
N TRP A 40 3.30 3.51 -7.79
CA TRP A 40 2.80 4.88 -7.82
C TRP A 40 3.20 5.58 -6.54
N VAL A 41 3.81 6.76 -6.61
CA VAL A 41 4.32 7.49 -5.45
C VAL A 41 3.69 8.87 -5.36
N SER A 42 3.20 9.23 -4.18
CA SER A 42 2.66 10.56 -3.94
C SER A 42 3.76 11.59 -3.66
N GLY A 43 3.42 12.86 -3.81
CA GLY A 43 4.17 13.94 -3.17
C GLY A 43 4.11 13.87 -1.63
N CYS A 44 4.77 14.81 -0.96
CA CYS A 44 4.60 15.04 0.47
C CYS A 44 3.26 15.76 0.69
N ILE A 45 2.29 15.09 1.31
CA ILE A 45 0.92 15.58 1.50
C ILE A 45 0.74 15.95 2.97
N SER A 46 0.11 17.09 3.26
CA SER A 46 -0.28 17.44 4.63
C SER A 46 -1.45 16.58 5.09
N GLY A 47 -1.28 15.86 6.20
CA GLY A 47 -2.33 15.12 6.89
C GLY A 47 -3.08 15.96 7.94
N GLY A 48 -2.73 17.25 8.08
CA GLY A 48 -3.21 18.11 9.15
C GLY A 48 -2.41 17.94 10.44
N PHE A 49 -2.63 18.83 11.42
CA PHE A 49 -1.98 18.80 12.74
C PHE A 49 -0.44 18.75 12.72
N GLY A 50 0.18 19.28 11.66
CA GLY A 50 1.65 19.25 11.49
C GLY A 50 2.21 17.91 11.04
N ILE A 51 1.37 16.93 10.72
CA ILE A 51 1.77 15.62 10.19
C ILE A 51 1.71 15.67 8.67
N TYR A 52 2.72 15.09 8.03
CA TYR A 52 2.81 14.96 6.58
C TYR A 52 2.99 13.50 6.20
N SER A 53 2.56 13.12 5.00
CA SER A 53 2.62 11.73 4.55
C SER A 53 3.18 11.63 3.13
N LYS A 54 3.98 10.59 2.89
CA LYS A 54 4.25 10.07 1.54
C LYS A 54 3.67 8.67 1.42
N ARG A 55 2.99 8.42 0.31
CA ARG A 55 2.35 7.14 0.01
C ARG A 55 3.01 6.50 -1.19
N THR A 56 3.20 5.19 -1.11
CA THR A 56 3.60 4.33 -2.23
C THR A 56 2.51 3.29 -2.42
N PHE A 57 1.88 3.32 -3.58
CA PHE A 57 0.83 2.40 -3.96
C PHE A 57 1.37 1.50 -5.07
N ALA A 58 1.59 0.23 -4.75
CA ALA A 58 2.07 -0.77 -5.69
C ALA A 58 0.95 -1.76 -6.01
N THR A 59 0.76 -2.08 -7.29
CA THR A 59 -0.24 -3.05 -7.73
C THR A 59 0.32 -4.07 -8.71
N SER A 60 -0.24 -5.27 -8.66
CA SER A 60 0.04 -6.36 -9.58
C SER A 60 -1.22 -7.21 -9.75
N GLY A 61 -1.78 -7.18 -10.96
CA GLY A 61 -3.13 -7.65 -11.22
C GLY A 61 -4.14 -7.07 -10.23
N ASN A 62 -4.91 -7.92 -9.55
CA ASN A 62 -5.93 -7.49 -8.59
C ASN A 62 -5.42 -7.29 -7.16
N SER A 63 -4.10 -7.31 -6.92
CA SER A 63 -3.52 -7.14 -5.58
C SER A 63 -2.87 -5.78 -5.43
N PHE A 64 -2.92 -5.22 -4.23
CA PHE A 64 -2.24 -3.97 -3.89
C PHE A 64 -1.42 -4.09 -2.61
N THR A 65 -0.40 -3.25 -2.53
CA THR A 65 0.30 -2.85 -1.31
C THR A 65 0.35 -1.32 -1.26
N ASN A 66 -0.26 -0.74 -0.24
CA ASN A 66 -0.12 0.67 0.07
C ASN A 66 0.82 0.82 1.27
N THR A 67 1.85 1.64 1.12
CA THR A 67 2.75 2.04 2.20
C THR A 67 2.59 3.53 2.43
N GLU A 68 2.23 3.92 3.64
CA GLU A 68 2.23 5.31 4.08
C GLU A 68 3.36 5.52 5.09
N ILE A 69 4.20 6.51 4.86
CA ILE A 69 5.18 6.98 5.83
C ILE A 69 4.74 8.36 6.28
N THR A 70 4.59 8.54 7.60
CA THR A 70 4.30 9.85 8.19
C THR A 70 5.58 10.56 8.60
N TYR A 71 5.55 11.88 8.58
CA TYR A 71 6.65 12.78 8.85
C TYR A 71 6.19 13.93 9.73
N SER A 72 7.10 14.44 10.56
CA SER A 72 6.83 15.57 11.45
C SER A 72 6.90 16.95 10.77
N ASP A 73 7.27 17.01 9.49
CA ASP A 73 7.30 18.25 8.72
C ASP A 73 7.10 18.03 7.21
N SER A 74 6.93 19.14 6.49
CA SER A 74 6.64 19.17 5.05
C SER A 74 7.82 18.79 4.16
N SER A 75 9.02 18.60 4.72
CA SER A 75 10.17 18.18 3.92
C SER A 75 10.05 16.70 3.52
N CYS A 76 9.31 15.91 4.31
CA CYS A 76 9.20 14.46 4.18
C CYS A 76 10.58 13.79 3.96
N LEU A 77 11.57 14.21 4.72
CA LEU A 77 12.93 13.64 4.74
C LEU A 77 13.03 12.50 5.76
N ASP A 78 13.99 11.60 5.53
CA ASP A 78 14.19 10.40 6.35
C ASP A 78 14.39 10.71 7.85
N ALA A 79 15.06 11.82 8.18
CA ALA A 79 15.27 12.27 9.55
C ALA A 79 13.97 12.59 10.31
N ASN A 80 12.88 12.87 9.58
CA ASN A 80 11.61 13.32 10.14
C ASN A 80 10.54 12.22 10.14
N LYS A 81 10.88 10.99 9.73
CA LYS A 81 9.96 9.86 9.72
C LYS A 81 9.41 9.59 11.13
N MET A 82 8.10 9.39 11.22
CA MET A 82 7.39 9.14 12.48
C MET A 82 6.88 7.71 12.57
N SER A 83 6.08 7.28 11.59
CA SER A 83 5.52 5.94 11.50
C SER A 83 5.50 5.45 10.07
N LYS A 84 5.49 4.13 9.90
CA LYS A 84 5.20 3.45 8.65
C LYS A 84 3.94 2.61 8.84
N PHE A 85 3.02 2.72 7.90
CA PHE A 85 1.80 1.94 7.80
C PHE A 85 1.85 1.17 6.49
N VAL A 86 1.55 -0.12 6.53
CA VAL A 86 1.49 -0.98 5.34
C VAL A 86 0.16 -1.71 5.33
N ASP A 87 -0.68 -1.40 4.33
CA ASP A 87 -1.91 -2.13 4.05
C ASP A 87 -1.80 -2.92 2.74
N THR A 88 -2.19 -4.19 2.79
CA THR A 88 -2.23 -5.06 1.60
C THR A 88 -3.62 -5.65 1.42
N GLY A 89 -3.96 -5.95 0.18
CA GLY A 89 -5.24 -6.57 -0.12
C GLY A 89 -5.50 -6.68 -1.61
N THR A 90 -6.78 -6.72 -1.95
CA THR A 90 -7.24 -6.90 -3.32
C THR A 90 -8.14 -5.75 -3.76
N PHE A 91 -8.23 -5.52 -5.07
CA PHE A 91 -9.14 -4.55 -5.65
C PHE A 91 -9.83 -5.07 -6.90
N ALA A 92 -10.94 -4.43 -7.24
CA ALA A 92 -11.69 -4.59 -8.46
C ALA A 92 -11.87 -3.23 -9.13
N LEU A 93 -11.66 -3.19 -10.45
CA LEU A 93 -11.91 -2.02 -11.27
C LEU A 93 -13.30 -2.16 -11.87
N GLY A 94 -14.14 -1.15 -11.68
CA GLY A 94 -15.48 -1.12 -12.24
C GLY A 94 -15.61 -0.21 -13.44
N ASP A 95 -16.86 0.02 -13.83
CA ASP A 95 -17.19 0.83 -15.01
C ASP A 95 -16.73 2.29 -14.89
N VAL A 96 -16.65 2.94 -16.05
CA VAL A 96 -16.46 4.39 -16.15
C VAL A 96 -17.62 5.10 -15.46
N VAL A 97 -17.30 6.08 -14.62
CA VAL A 97 -18.29 6.89 -13.92
C VAL A 97 -18.48 8.20 -14.69
N SER A 98 -19.68 8.37 -15.25
CA SER A 98 -20.14 9.66 -15.79
C SER A 98 -20.53 10.57 -14.62
N ILE A 99 -19.61 11.38 -14.11
CA ILE A 99 -19.94 12.36 -13.06
C ILE A 99 -20.62 13.56 -13.75
N SER A 100 -21.95 13.63 -13.71
CA SER A 100 -22.72 14.73 -14.28
C SER A 100 -22.69 16.02 -13.47
N ASP A 101 -22.24 16.01 -12.20
CA ASP A 101 -22.51 17.16 -11.30
C ASP A 101 -21.32 17.75 -10.53
N VAL A 102 -20.08 17.31 -10.74
CA VAL A 102 -18.91 17.96 -10.10
C VAL A 102 -17.68 17.90 -11.02
N ILE A 103 -17.34 19.05 -11.61
CA ILE A 103 -16.03 19.44 -12.14
C ILE A 103 -15.44 18.49 -13.21
N ALA A 104 -15.68 18.81 -14.48
CA ALA A 104 -14.92 18.32 -15.65
C ALA A 104 -14.57 16.82 -15.62
N ALA A 105 -15.62 15.98 -15.59
CA ALA A 105 -15.47 14.55 -15.80
C ALA A 105 -14.95 14.29 -17.23
N THR A 106 -13.64 14.08 -17.35
CA THR A 106 -13.07 13.46 -18.54
C THR A 106 -13.46 11.98 -18.52
N SER A 107 -13.59 11.35 -19.69
CA SER A 107 -13.99 9.94 -19.91
C SER A 107 -13.09 8.85 -19.30
N SER A 108 -12.25 9.20 -18.33
CA SER A 108 -11.18 8.38 -17.75
C SER A 108 -11.33 8.07 -16.25
N THR A 109 -12.43 8.49 -15.62
CA THR A 109 -12.72 8.16 -14.22
C THR A 109 -13.47 6.83 -14.11
N LYS A 110 -12.99 5.91 -13.28
CA LYS A 110 -13.56 4.55 -13.10
C LYS A 110 -13.74 4.22 -11.62
N LYS A 111 -14.64 3.28 -11.31
CA LYS A 111 -14.83 2.77 -9.94
C LYS A 111 -13.61 1.96 -9.48
N PHE A 112 -13.29 2.09 -8.20
CA PHE A 112 -12.22 1.37 -7.53
C PHE A 112 -12.75 0.82 -6.21
N ASP A 113 -13.02 -0.48 -6.19
CA ASP A 113 -13.46 -1.19 -5.00
C ASP A 113 -12.27 -1.98 -4.45
N TRP A 114 -12.01 -1.88 -3.15
CA TRP A 114 -10.82 -2.50 -2.57
C TRP A 114 -11.06 -3.00 -1.17
N VAL A 115 -10.38 -4.09 -0.82
CA VAL A 115 -10.53 -4.80 0.44
C VAL A 115 -9.16 -4.89 1.09
N VAL A 116 -9.03 -4.39 2.32
CA VAL A 116 -7.82 -4.57 3.12
C VAL A 116 -7.86 -5.95 3.74
N SER A 117 -6.77 -6.71 3.56
CA SER A 117 -6.59 -8.05 4.13
C SER A 117 -5.58 -8.07 5.27
N LYS A 118 -4.66 -7.11 5.30
CA LYS A 118 -3.59 -7.02 6.29
C LYS A 118 -3.24 -5.57 6.55
N LEU A 119 -2.97 -5.26 7.81
CA LEU A 119 -2.45 -3.97 8.25
C LEU A 119 -1.27 -4.17 9.20
N VAL A 120 -0.15 -3.53 8.89
CA VAL A 120 1.07 -3.52 9.71
C VAL A 120 1.47 -2.08 10.01
N ILE A 121 1.87 -1.83 11.25
CA ILE A 121 2.33 -0.52 11.70
C ILE A 121 3.72 -0.66 12.31
N THR A 122 4.57 0.32 12.06
CA THR A 122 5.92 0.43 12.61
C THR A 122 6.14 1.85 13.10
N PRO A 123 6.23 2.09 14.41
CA PRO A 123 6.73 3.35 14.93
C PRO A 123 8.21 3.49 14.56
N LEU A 124 8.60 4.61 13.96
CA LEU A 124 9.99 4.87 13.54
C LEU A 124 10.74 5.81 14.50
N ARG A 125 10.04 6.30 15.54
CA ARG A 125 10.63 7.07 16.65
C ARG A 125 10.19 6.52 18.00
N THR A 126 11.06 6.71 19.01
CA THR A 126 10.83 6.24 20.38
C THR A 126 9.68 6.97 21.06
N ASP A 127 9.56 8.28 20.84
CA ASP A 127 8.45 9.08 21.37
C ASP A 127 7.12 8.64 20.75
N VAL A 128 7.07 8.41 19.44
CA VAL A 128 5.85 7.89 18.76
C VAL A 128 5.44 6.51 19.30
N ALA A 129 6.39 5.61 19.52
CA ALA A 129 6.09 4.31 20.15
C ALA A 129 5.51 4.49 21.57
N SER A 130 6.05 5.44 22.33
CA SER A 130 5.59 5.75 23.70
C SER A 130 4.19 6.38 23.70
N ASP A 131 3.92 7.28 22.76
CA ASP A 131 2.59 7.87 22.55
C ASP A 131 1.57 6.78 22.18
N TYR A 132 1.94 5.86 21.28
CA TYR A 132 1.06 4.74 20.94
C TYR A 132 0.78 3.82 22.14
N ASN A 133 1.73 3.63 23.05
CA ASN A 133 1.50 2.84 24.27
C ASN A 133 0.53 3.51 25.26
N THR A 134 0.46 4.84 25.25
CA THR A 134 -0.35 5.63 26.19
C THR A 134 -1.62 6.20 25.57
N ALA A 135 -1.80 6.05 24.26
CA ALA A 135 -2.98 6.49 23.52
C ALA A 135 -4.29 5.95 24.10
N SER A 136 -5.39 6.63 23.78
CA SER A 136 -6.76 6.24 24.18
C SER A 136 -6.92 6.04 25.68
N GLY A 137 -6.31 6.91 26.49
CA GLY A 137 -6.37 6.84 27.95
C GLY A 137 -5.64 5.63 28.54
N GLY A 138 -4.56 5.17 27.90
CA GLY A 138 -3.77 4.02 28.33
C GLY A 138 -4.21 2.67 27.76
N ALA A 139 -5.26 2.63 26.92
CA ALA A 139 -5.67 1.41 26.21
C ALA A 139 -4.71 1.05 25.05
N GLY A 140 -3.85 1.99 24.66
CA GLY A 140 -2.89 1.81 23.58
C GLY A 140 -3.53 1.96 22.19
N TYR A 141 -2.73 2.43 21.24
CA TYR A 141 -3.17 2.60 19.86
C TYR A 141 -3.45 1.23 19.24
N CYS A 142 -4.56 1.11 18.52
CA CYS A 142 -5.04 -0.17 17.99
C CYS A 142 -5.18 -1.27 19.06
N SER A 143 -5.50 -0.92 20.32
CA SER A 143 -5.56 -1.89 21.43
C SER A 143 -4.23 -2.65 21.66
N VAL A 144 -3.11 -2.02 21.32
CA VAL A 144 -1.75 -2.52 21.56
C VAL A 144 -1.03 -1.53 22.48
N THR A 145 -0.47 -2.04 23.58
CA THR A 145 0.20 -1.25 24.64
C THR A 145 1.71 -1.53 24.74
N THR A 146 2.25 -2.32 23.81
CA THR A 146 3.67 -2.75 23.79
C THR A 146 4.35 -2.41 22.47
N TRP A 147 4.02 -1.26 21.89
CA TRP A 147 4.70 -0.68 20.73
C TRP A 147 6.18 -0.44 21.04
N VAL A 148 7.02 -0.88 20.12
CA VAL A 148 8.47 -0.71 20.16
C VAL A 148 8.91 -0.04 18.85
N LYS A 149 9.85 0.90 18.96
CA LYS A 149 10.46 1.55 17.79
C LYS A 149 11.07 0.50 16.85
N ASP A 150 10.90 0.70 15.56
CA ASP A 150 11.44 -0.12 14.47
C ASP A 150 10.90 -1.57 14.46
N GLN A 151 9.87 -1.87 15.26
CA GLN A 151 9.21 -3.19 15.28
C GLN A 151 7.89 -3.16 14.51
N GLU A 152 7.78 -4.01 13.50
CA GLU A 152 6.53 -4.25 12.80
C GLU A 152 5.51 -4.95 13.70
N THR A 153 4.31 -4.39 13.80
CA THR A 153 3.18 -4.97 14.54
C THR A 153 2.00 -5.16 13.60
N ASN A 154 1.53 -6.39 13.46
CA ASN A 154 0.32 -6.72 12.71
C ASN A 154 -0.91 -6.39 13.56
N VAL A 155 -1.78 -5.52 13.04
CA VAL A 155 -3.00 -5.04 13.71
C VAL A 155 -4.26 -5.33 12.91
N THR A 156 -4.19 -6.24 11.94
CA THR A 156 -5.29 -6.65 11.03
C THR A 156 -6.60 -6.91 11.77
N ASP A 157 -6.55 -7.64 12.89
CA ASP A 157 -7.73 -8.06 13.67
C ASP A 157 -7.92 -7.23 14.96
N LYS A 158 -7.30 -6.06 15.02
CA LYS A 158 -7.35 -5.18 16.20
C LYS A 158 -8.29 -4.01 15.97
N SER A 159 -8.81 -3.45 17.05
CA SER A 159 -9.67 -2.26 17.03
C SER A 159 -8.85 -1.00 16.75
N CYS A 160 -8.50 -0.78 15.49
CA CYS A 160 -7.96 0.48 14.98
C CYS A 160 -9.11 1.33 14.44
N THR A 161 -9.72 2.21 15.25
CA THR A 161 -10.87 3.01 14.80
C THR A 161 -10.51 4.02 13.70
N ASP A 162 -9.24 4.41 13.64
CA ASP A 162 -8.74 5.42 12.71
C ASP A 162 -8.14 4.80 11.44
N ILE A 163 -8.06 3.47 11.36
CA ILE A 163 -7.47 2.75 10.23
C ILE A 163 -8.47 1.73 9.68
N LYS A 164 -8.35 1.47 8.38
CA LYS A 164 -9.13 0.52 7.57
C LYS A 164 -9.24 -0.83 8.29
N SER A 165 -10.46 -1.26 8.61
CA SER A 165 -10.71 -2.60 9.17
C SER A 165 -10.47 -3.68 8.12
N SER A 166 -9.82 -4.79 8.52
CA SER A 166 -9.66 -5.94 7.64
C SER A 166 -11.01 -6.52 7.20
N GLY A 167 -11.05 -7.04 5.98
CA GLY A 167 -12.25 -7.63 5.38
C GLY A 167 -13.35 -6.62 5.04
N THR A 168 -13.12 -5.32 5.26
CA THR A 168 -14.06 -4.27 4.87
C THR A 168 -13.78 -3.83 3.43
N THR A 169 -14.84 -3.84 2.61
CA THR A 169 -14.80 -3.27 1.27
C THR A 169 -14.94 -1.75 1.36
N PHE A 170 -14.01 -1.05 0.74
CA PHE A 170 -14.03 0.39 0.55
C PHE A 170 -14.33 0.69 -0.92
N TYR A 171 -15.11 1.76 -1.13
CA TYR A 171 -15.55 2.19 -2.45
C TYR A 171 -14.92 3.55 -2.76
N ASP A 172 -14.25 3.66 -3.90
CA ASP A 172 -13.58 4.87 -4.35
C ASP A 172 -13.73 5.04 -5.88
N ILE A 173 -13.25 6.15 -6.42
CA ILE A 173 -13.00 6.30 -7.86
C ILE A 173 -11.54 6.63 -8.11
N TYR A 174 -11.05 6.27 -9.28
CA TYR A 174 -9.73 6.66 -9.74
C TYR A 174 -9.77 7.27 -11.13
N LYS A 175 -8.78 8.11 -11.41
CA LYS A 175 -8.47 8.63 -12.74
C LYS A 175 -7.02 8.31 -13.04
N LEU A 176 -6.80 7.59 -14.14
CA LEU A 176 -5.49 7.33 -14.70
C LEU A 176 -5.24 8.27 -15.88
N ASP A 177 -4.21 9.10 -15.79
CA ASP A 177 -3.76 9.98 -16.87
C ASP A 177 -2.44 9.46 -17.44
N THR A 178 -2.55 8.82 -18.61
CA THR A 178 -1.42 8.30 -19.39
C THR A 178 -0.83 9.33 -20.36
N SER A 179 -1.41 10.53 -20.43
CA SER A 179 -0.87 11.63 -21.25
C SER A 179 0.14 12.48 -20.48
N ALA A 180 0.10 12.45 -19.14
CA ALA A 180 1.10 13.06 -18.28
C ALA A 180 2.45 12.31 -18.33
N THR A 181 3.56 13.02 -18.14
CA THR A 181 4.91 12.43 -18.04
C THR A 181 5.57 12.88 -16.73
N PRO A 182 5.74 12.01 -15.72
CA PRO A 182 5.28 10.61 -15.67
C PRO A 182 3.74 10.50 -15.62
N ASN A 183 3.20 9.32 -15.96
CA ASN A 183 1.77 9.03 -15.82
C ASN A 183 1.30 9.35 -14.39
N THR A 184 0.08 9.85 -14.26
CA THR A 184 -0.50 10.16 -12.95
C THR A 184 -1.72 9.31 -12.63
N LEU A 185 -1.84 8.95 -11.36
CA LEU A 185 -2.99 8.24 -10.81
C LEU A 185 -3.59 9.10 -9.71
N THR A 186 -4.88 9.39 -9.80
CA THR A 186 -5.60 10.17 -8.79
C THR A 186 -6.73 9.35 -8.21
N PHE A 187 -6.83 9.28 -6.88
CA PHE A 187 -7.98 8.71 -6.17
C PHE A 187 -8.89 9.80 -5.60
N GLY A 188 -10.20 9.58 -5.60
CA GLY A 188 -11.17 10.52 -5.04
C GLY A 188 -12.51 9.86 -4.74
N ASN A 189 -13.29 10.43 -3.84
CA ASN A 189 -14.56 9.82 -3.40
C ASN A 189 -15.68 10.05 -4.43
N PRO A 190 -16.39 8.99 -4.90
CA PRO A 190 -17.52 9.12 -5.83
C PRO A 190 -18.76 9.83 -5.24
N LEU A 191 -18.83 9.99 -3.91
CA LEU A 191 -20.02 10.45 -3.18
C LEU A 191 -19.86 11.85 -2.57
N ALA A 192 -18.96 12.69 -3.08
CA ALA A 192 -18.89 14.09 -2.67
C ALA A 192 -20.03 14.94 -3.29
N ASP A 193 -21.29 14.52 -3.05
CA ASP A 193 -22.42 15.44 -3.07
C ASP A 193 -22.32 16.32 -1.79
N PRO A 194 -22.15 17.64 -1.91
CA PRO A 194 -22.11 18.53 -0.75
C PRO A 194 -23.48 18.69 -0.06
N THR A 195 -24.58 18.16 -0.63
CA THR A 195 -25.95 18.42 -0.17
C THR A 195 -26.66 17.25 0.51
N LYS A 196 -26.11 16.04 0.50
CA LYS A 196 -26.71 14.88 1.18
C LYS A 196 -26.12 14.65 2.57
N ASP A 197 -27.02 14.61 3.57
CA ASP A 197 -26.73 14.28 4.96
C ASP A 197 -26.07 12.88 5.07
N ARG A 198 -24.96 12.82 5.80
CA ARG A 198 -23.90 11.81 5.73
C ARG A 198 -23.88 10.92 6.98
N SER A 199 -25.03 10.42 7.42
CA SER A 199 -25.16 9.72 8.71
C SER A 199 -25.28 8.19 8.64
N THR A 200 -25.43 7.57 7.45
CA THR A 200 -25.71 6.12 7.36
C THR A 200 -24.79 5.29 6.46
N ASP A 201 -23.87 5.90 5.71
CA ASP A 201 -22.95 5.12 4.88
C ASP A 201 -21.76 4.60 5.70
N ALA A 202 -21.64 3.27 5.72
CA ALA A 202 -20.78 2.50 6.59
C ALA A 202 -19.37 3.11 6.78
N LYS A 203 -19.12 3.54 8.02
CA LYS A 203 -17.81 3.77 8.65
C LYS A 203 -16.72 4.34 7.71
N ARG A 204 -16.75 5.65 7.57
CA ARG A 204 -15.60 6.47 7.17
C ARG A 204 -14.38 6.12 8.05
N PRO A 205 -13.17 5.93 7.50
CA PRO A 205 -11.99 6.52 8.10
C PRO A 205 -12.05 8.02 7.77
N SER A 206 -12.82 8.78 8.54
CA SER A 206 -12.74 10.24 8.50
C SER A 206 -11.42 10.62 9.16
N THR A 207 -10.40 10.96 8.36
CA THR A 207 -9.44 12.07 8.62
C THR A 207 -8.24 12.17 7.66
N LEU A 208 -7.97 11.23 6.75
CA LEU A 208 -6.69 11.24 6.00
C LEU A 208 -6.74 11.66 4.51
N TYR A 209 -7.85 12.23 4.04
CA TYR A 209 -8.07 12.54 2.62
C TYR A 209 -8.43 14.01 2.34
N THR A 210 -7.80 14.96 3.05
CA THR A 210 -7.83 16.38 2.69
C THR A 210 -6.53 16.78 2.01
N GLY A 211 -6.30 16.21 0.84
CA GLY A 211 -5.16 16.51 -0.02
C GLY A 211 -5.35 15.82 -1.36
N THR A 212 -4.90 16.45 -2.44
CA THR A 212 -4.95 15.88 -3.79
C THR A 212 -4.18 14.55 -3.76
N ASN A 213 -4.87 13.40 -3.82
CA ASN A 213 -4.26 12.07 -3.83
C ASN A 213 -3.67 11.75 -5.20
N VAL A 214 -2.73 12.57 -5.66
CA VAL A 214 -2.06 12.40 -6.94
C VAL A 214 -0.79 11.62 -6.71
N PHE A 215 -0.65 10.53 -7.46
CA PHE A 215 0.53 9.70 -7.50
C PHE A 215 1.16 9.78 -8.88
N THR A 216 2.48 9.71 -8.94
CA THR A 216 3.25 9.58 -10.18
C THR A 216 3.79 8.17 -10.31
N LYS A 217 3.76 7.62 -11.53
CA LYS A 217 4.37 6.33 -11.82
C LYS A 217 5.90 6.43 -11.68
N GLN A 218 6.51 5.46 -11.00
CA GLN A 218 7.97 5.30 -10.90
C GLN A 218 8.50 4.35 -11.97
#